data_AF-A0A958GSP0-F1
#
_entry.id   AF-A0A958GSP0-F1
#
_cell.length_a   1.000
_cell.length_b   1.000
_cell.length_c   1.000
_cell.angle_alpha   90.00
_cell.angle_beta   90.00
_cell.angle_gamma   90.00
#
_symmetry.space_group_name_H-M   'P 1'
#
loop_
_entity.id
_entity.type
_entity.pdbx_description
1 polymer ?
#
loop_
_entity_poly.entity_id
_entity_poly.type
_entity_poly.pdbx_seq_one_letter_code
_entity_poly.pdbx_strand_id
1 'polypeptide(L)'
;FDAIRDRARKYTIINWGEYHSRKRFDKALRPEDFAETYELRFSKLPTHQHLEQQEYEAELLAKLEKRRIEVVTEKKQQGHVYPTKEALRKVVPGSLPRNTKRGTMRPIVLCSCLETKRRVQEWYFAVVAAYLAASRAYRAGQLDVVFPSGTYPPSLPVRP
;
A
#
# COMPACT_ATOMS: atom_id res chain seq x y z
N PHE A 1 13.53 22.54 -0.44
CA PHE A 1 12.15 23.00 -0.22
C PHE A 1 11.84 24.03 -1.30
N ASP A 2 11.30 23.58 -2.43
CA ASP A 2 11.24 24.44 -3.63
C ASP A 2 10.04 25.39 -3.57
N ALA A 3 8.94 24.93 -2.97
CA ALA A 3 7.72 25.73 -2.77
C ALA A 3 7.91 26.93 -1.83
N ILE A 4 8.76 26.82 -0.79
CA ILE A 4 9.01 27.91 0.15
C ILE A 4 10.08 28.89 -0.34
N ARG A 5 10.76 28.55 -1.45
CA ARG A 5 11.87 29.32 -2.03
C ARG A 5 11.56 29.91 -3.40
N ASP A 6 10.29 29.83 -3.82
CA ASP A 6 9.81 30.28 -5.14
C ASP A 6 10.62 29.68 -6.32
N ARG A 7 11.06 28.43 -6.17
CA ARG A 7 11.81 27.73 -7.22
C ARG A 7 10.83 26.92 -8.07
N ALA A 8 10.61 27.39 -9.29
CA ALA A 8 9.82 26.65 -10.27
C ALA A 8 10.44 25.28 -10.58
N ARG A 9 9.59 24.26 -10.75
CA ARG A 9 10.01 22.92 -11.14
C ARG A 9 9.58 22.62 -12.56
N LYS A 10 10.50 22.09 -13.36
CA LYS A 10 10.20 21.60 -14.70
C LYS A 10 9.99 20.10 -14.64
N TYR A 11 8.87 19.63 -15.19
CA TYR A 11 8.53 18.23 -15.31
C TYR A 11 8.34 17.90 -16.78
N THR A 12 9.06 16.89 -17.24
CA THR A 12 8.85 16.34 -18.58
C THR A 12 7.99 15.10 -18.45
N ILE A 13 6.80 15.12 -19.04
CA ILE A 13 5.85 14.02 -19.05
C ILE A 13 5.76 13.53 -20.48
N ILE A 14 5.95 12.22 -20.67
CA ILE A 14 5.77 11.59 -21.98
C ILE A 14 4.34 11.05 -22.04
N ASN A 15 3.60 11.41 -23.09
CA ASN A 15 2.31 10.82 -23.36
C ASN A 15 2.48 9.40 -23.94
N TRP A 16 2.67 8.42 -23.03
CA TRP A 16 2.86 7.02 -23.41
C TRP A 16 1.69 6.43 -24.20
N GLY A 17 0.46 6.88 -23.94
CA GLY A 17 -0.73 6.40 -24.65
C GLY A 17 -0.68 6.78 -26.13
N GLU A 18 -0.35 8.03 -26.42
CA GLU A 18 -0.22 8.52 -27.79
C GLU A 18 1.03 7.95 -28.49
N TYR A 19 2.15 7.87 -27.77
CA TYR A 19 3.35 7.23 -28.28
C TYR A 19 3.07 5.79 -28.73
N HIS A 20 2.48 4.97 -27.86
CA HIS A 20 2.22 3.56 -28.19
C HIS A 20 1.17 3.37 -29.27
N SER A 21 0.19 4.27 -29.41
CA SER A 21 -0.81 4.17 -30.48
C SER A 21 -0.18 4.43 -31.86
N ARG A 22 0.67 5.46 -31.98
CA ARG A 22 1.34 5.82 -33.24
C ARG A 22 2.52 4.93 -33.57
N LYS A 23 3.26 4.44 -32.56
CA LYS A 23 4.40 3.51 -32.72
C LYS A 23 4.01 2.20 -33.43
N ARG A 24 2.73 1.81 -33.37
CA ARG A 24 2.21 0.64 -34.10
C ARG A 24 2.30 0.81 -35.62
N PHE A 25 2.19 2.04 -36.11
CA PHE A 25 2.18 2.36 -37.53
C PHE A 25 3.52 2.94 -38.02
N ASP A 26 4.27 3.61 -37.15
CA ASP A 26 5.60 4.13 -37.48
C ASP A 26 6.63 3.74 -36.41
N LYS A 27 7.59 2.89 -36.82
CA LYS A 27 8.66 2.39 -35.94
C LYS A 27 9.80 3.39 -35.75
N ALA A 28 9.88 4.49 -36.49
CA ALA A 28 10.93 5.50 -36.31
C ALA A 28 10.66 6.46 -35.14
N LEU A 29 9.40 6.58 -34.70
CA LEU A 29 8.99 7.49 -33.63
C LEU A 29 9.71 7.24 -32.30
N ARG A 30 10.21 8.29 -31.66
CA ARG A 30 10.90 8.18 -30.36
C ARG A 30 10.01 8.72 -29.23
N PRO A 31 10.17 8.23 -27.98
CA PRO A 31 9.37 8.71 -26.86
C PRO A 31 9.50 10.22 -26.62
N GLU A 32 10.65 10.82 -26.96
CA GLU A 32 10.92 12.25 -26.79
C GLU A 32 10.03 13.11 -27.68
N ASP A 33 9.58 12.59 -28.82
CA ASP A 33 8.70 13.30 -29.74
C ASP A 33 7.28 13.48 -29.15
N PHE A 34 6.97 12.77 -28.05
CA PHE A 34 5.72 12.84 -27.29
C PHE A 34 5.94 13.38 -25.86
N ALA A 35 7.10 14.01 -25.63
CA ALA A 35 7.44 14.61 -24.35
C ALA A 35 6.92 16.05 -24.29
N GLU A 36 6.08 16.33 -23.29
CA GLU A 36 5.62 17.67 -22.98
C GLU A 36 6.30 18.16 -21.71
N THR A 37 6.75 19.42 -21.71
CA THR A 37 7.39 20.02 -20.54
C THR A 37 6.43 20.97 -19.85
N TYR A 38 6.15 20.70 -18.58
CA TYR A 38 5.31 21.48 -17.71
C TYR A 38 6.15 22.23 -16.68
N GLU A 39 5.81 23.50 -16.43
CA GLU A 39 6.43 24.31 -15.38
C GLU A 39 5.46 24.45 -14.21
N LEU A 40 5.83 23.88 -13.06
CA LEU A 40 5.11 24.06 -11.80
C LEU A 40 5.68 25.27 -11.06
N ARG A 41 4.87 26.32 -10.96
CA ARG A 41 5.18 27.53 -10.17
C ARG A 41 4.50 27.45 -8.82
N PHE A 42 5.18 27.93 -7.79
CA PHE A 42 4.66 27.96 -6.43
C PHE A 42 4.37 29.40 -6.02
N SER A 43 3.17 29.66 -5.55
CA SER A 43 2.83 30.94 -4.95
C SER A 43 2.90 30.86 -3.42
N LYS A 44 3.12 32.00 -2.78
CA LYS A 44 3.00 32.12 -1.32
C LYS A 44 1.57 31.82 -0.89
N LEU A 45 1.41 31.32 0.33
CA LEU A 45 0.09 31.16 0.94
C LEU A 45 -0.62 32.51 1.01
N PRO A 46 -1.96 32.56 0.83
CA PRO A 46 -2.72 33.81 0.83
C PRO A 46 -2.51 34.66 2.09
N THR A 47 -2.40 34.00 3.24
CA THR A 47 -2.17 34.63 4.55
C THR A 47 -0.76 35.21 4.73
N HIS A 48 0.20 34.82 3.88
CA HIS A 48 1.63 35.13 4.00
C HIS A 48 2.15 35.97 2.83
N GLN A 49 1.25 36.52 2.01
CA GLN A 49 1.62 37.33 0.84
C GLN A 49 2.39 38.60 1.21
N HIS A 50 2.15 39.14 2.41
CA HIS A 50 2.75 40.37 2.91
C HIS A 50 4.22 40.20 3.35
N LEU A 51 4.67 38.96 3.58
CA LEU A 51 6.03 38.69 4.05
C LEU A 51 7.02 38.71 2.91
N GLU A 52 8.25 39.13 3.20
CA GLU A 52 9.35 38.96 2.25
C GLU A 52 9.66 37.46 2.08
N GLN A 53 10.31 37.08 0.97
CA GLN A 53 10.57 35.67 0.67
C GLN A 53 11.41 34.98 1.76
N GLN A 54 12.40 35.68 2.31
CA GLN A 54 13.27 35.14 3.37
C GLN A 54 12.50 34.93 4.68
N GLU A 55 11.65 35.90 5.05
CA GLU A 55 10.79 35.82 6.23
C GLU A 55 9.77 34.69 6.11
N TYR A 56 9.17 34.54 4.93
CA TYR A 56 8.26 33.45 4.61
C TYR A 56 8.93 32.07 4.74
N GLU A 57 10.14 31.92 4.20
CA GLU A 57 10.92 30.68 4.36
C GLU A 57 11.19 30.39 5.84
N ALA A 58 11.67 31.38 6.60
CA ALA A 58 12.01 31.22 8.00
C ALA A 58 10.77 30.81 8.84
N GLU A 59 9.63 31.48 8.63
CA GLU A 59 8.40 31.17 9.35
C GLU A 59 7.89 29.75 9.05
N LEU A 60 7.89 29.34 7.78
CA LEU A 60 7.44 28.00 7.41
C LEU A 60 8.37 26.90 7.93
N LEU A 61 9.68 27.12 7.91
CA LEU A 61 10.64 26.17 8.50
C LEU A 61 10.47 26.07 10.01
N ALA A 62 10.23 27.18 10.70
CA ALA A 62 9.95 27.18 12.14
C ALA A 62 8.66 26.41 12.47
N LYS A 63 7.58 26.61 11.70
CA LYS A 63 6.33 25.86 11.85
C LYS A 63 6.53 24.37 11.59
N LEU A 64 7.31 24.01 10.57
CA LEU A 64 7.62 22.63 10.24
C LEU A 64 8.38 21.94 11.37
N GLU A 65 9.39 22.59 11.93
CA GLU A 65 10.16 22.03 13.04
C GLU A 65 9.30 21.90 14.31
N LYS A 66 8.49 22.91 14.63
CA LYS A 66 7.51 22.82 15.73
C LYS A 66 6.60 21.61 15.56
N ARG A 67 6.02 21.44 14.37
CA ARG A 67 5.14 20.31 14.08
C ARG A 67 5.87 18.96 14.15
N ARG A 68 7.11 18.90 13.67
CA ARG A 68 7.95 17.70 13.76
C ARG A 68 8.17 17.30 15.22
N ILE A 69 8.51 18.24 16.09
CA ILE A 69 8.72 17.99 17.52
C ILE A 69 7.43 17.48 18.18
N GLU A 70 6.29 18.11 17.90
CA GLU A 70 4.98 17.67 18.40
C GLU A 70 4.70 16.21 18.01
N VAL A 71 4.80 15.90 16.70
CA VAL A 71 4.51 14.56 16.18
C VAL A 71 5.46 13.51 16.75
N VAL A 72 6.76 13.82 16.84
CA VAL A 72 7.74 12.89 17.42
C VAL A 72 7.45 12.65 18.90
N THR A 73 7.07 13.69 19.64
CA THR A 73 6.75 13.58 21.07
C THR A 73 5.49 12.75 21.28
N GLU A 74 4.42 13.04 20.54
CA GLU A 74 3.17 12.28 20.56
C GLU A 74 3.42 10.79 20.26
N LYS A 75 4.18 10.50 19.19
CA LYS A 75 4.50 9.11 18.84
C LYS A 75 5.32 8.40 19.89
N LYS A 76 6.29 9.09 20.51
CA LYS A 76 7.06 8.53 21.63
C LYS A 76 6.18 8.24 22.85
N GLN A 77 5.24 9.11 23.17
CA GLN A 77 4.26 8.89 24.25
C GLN A 77 3.34 7.69 23.96
N GLN A 78 3.00 7.45 22.70
CA GLN A 78 2.25 6.27 22.23
C GLN A 78 3.12 4.99 22.19
N GLY A 79 4.39 5.04 22.61
CA GLY A 79 5.30 3.89 22.63
C GLY A 79 5.92 3.54 21.28
N HIS A 80 5.81 4.41 20.27
CA HIS A 80 6.50 4.18 19.00
C HIS A 80 8.01 4.35 19.16
N VAL A 81 8.76 3.42 18.57
CA VAL A 81 10.22 3.45 18.51
C VAL A 81 10.67 3.69 17.08
N TYR A 82 11.60 4.63 16.90
CA TYR A 82 12.23 4.89 15.60
C TYR A 82 13.47 4.00 15.44
N PRO A 83 13.67 3.37 14.28
CA PRO A 83 14.84 2.53 14.05
C PRO A 83 16.12 3.37 14.06
N THR A 84 17.16 2.85 14.68
CA THR A 84 18.49 3.49 14.69
C THR A 84 19.16 3.36 13.31
N LYS A 85 20.16 4.21 13.05
CA LYS A 85 20.98 4.14 11.83
C LYS A 85 21.55 2.74 11.58
N GLU A 86 22.01 2.08 12.63
CA GLU A 86 22.54 0.71 12.56
C GLU A 86 21.46 -0.32 12.22
N ALA A 87 20.27 -0.20 12.82
CA ALA A 87 19.15 -1.07 12.52
C ALA A 87 18.72 -0.93 11.05
N LEU A 88 18.66 0.30 10.53
CA LEU A 88 18.32 0.58 9.13
C LEU A 88 19.35 -0.01 8.16
N ARG A 89 20.65 0.08 8.47
CA ARG A 89 21.72 -0.49 7.63
C ARG A 89 21.67 -2.01 7.53
N LYS A 90 21.09 -2.69 8.51
CA LYS A 90 20.90 -4.15 8.50
C LYS A 90 19.70 -4.60 7.67
N VAL A 91 18.82 -3.67 7.25
CA VAL A 91 17.65 -4.00 6.43
C VAL A 91 18.10 -4.24 4.98
N VAL A 92 17.90 -5.46 4.49
CA VAL A 92 18.15 -5.81 3.09
C VAL A 92 16.91 -5.44 2.26
N PRO A 93 17.05 -4.66 1.17
CA PRO A 93 15.93 -4.38 0.27
C PRO A 93 15.25 -5.67 -0.20
N GLY A 94 13.93 -5.73 -0.07
CA GLY A 94 13.15 -6.93 -0.41
C GLY A 94 13.10 -8.02 0.67
N SER A 95 13.76 -7.85 1.83
CA SER A 95 13.63 -8.78 2.94
C SER A 95 12.20 -8.82 3.49
N LEU A 96 11.72 -10.01 3.85
CA LEU A 96 10.40 -10.17 4.44
C LEU A 96 10.31 -9.46 5.81
N PRO A 97 9.18 -8.83 6.14
CA PRO A 97 9.00 -8.21 7.44
C PRO A 97 8.98 -9.27 8.53
N ARG A 98 9.61 -8.97 9.69
CA ARG A 98 9.67 -9.88 10.85
C ARG A 98 8.28 -10.29 11.34
N ASN A 99 7.34 -9.35 11.31
CA ASN A 99 5.94 -9.58 11.64
C ASN A 99 5.07 -9.15 10.46
N THR A 100 4.47 -10.11 9.77
CA THR A 100 3.35 -9.82 8.88
C THR A 100 2.08 -9.73 9.70
N LYS A 101 1.17 -8.81 9.33
CA LYS A 101 -0.19 -8.88 9.83
C LYS A 101 -0.76 -10.22 9.38
N ARG A 102 -1.02 -11.13 10.32
CA ARG A 102 -1.75 -12.35 10.02
C ARG A 102 -3.18 -11.90 9.71
N GLY A 103 -3.55 -11.94 8.44
CA GLY A 103 -4.94 -11.73 8.05
C GLY A 103 -5.80 -12.70 8.85
N THR A 104 -6.90 -12.21 9.39
CA THR A 104 -7.96 -13.10 9.89
C THR A 104 -8.39 -14.00 8.72
N MET A 105 -8.86 -15.23 8.99
CA MET A 105 -9.45 -16.13 7.96
C MET A 105 -10.76 -15.57 7.33
N ARG A 106 -11.01 -14.26 7.44
CA ARG A 106 -12.17 -13.59 6.86
C ARG A 106 -11.94 -13.44 5.36
N PRO A 107 -12.83 -13.98 4.52
CA PRO A 107 -12.73 -13.82 3.08
C PRO A 107 -12.97 -12.36 2.69
N ILE A 108 -12.30 -11.92 1.63
CA ILE A 108 -12.62 -10.64 0.98
C ILE A 108 -13.88 -10.86 0.15
N VAL A 109 -14.98 -10.23 0.56
CA VAL A 109 -16.25 -10.24 -0.19
C VAL A 109 -16.36 -8.91 -0.93
N LEU A 110 -16.15 -8.94 -2.25
CA LEU A 110 -16.24 -7.78 -3.14
C LEU A 110 -17.70 -7.47 -3.46
N CYS A 111 -18.45 -6.99 -2.46
CA CYS A 111 -19.83 -6.58 -2.60
C CYS A 111 -20.07 -5.26 -1.85
N SER A 112 -20.90 -4.38 -2.40
CA SER A 112 -21.31 -3.12 -1.76
C SER A 112 -22.41 -3.33 -0.70
N CYS A 113 -23.26 -4.36 -0.86
CA CYS A 113 -24.35 -4.65 0.06
C CYS A 113 -23.84 -5.36 1.34
N LEU A 114 -24.11 -4.75 2.50
CA LEU A 114 -23.68 -5.27 3.79
C LEU A 114 -24.39 -6.58 4.17
N GLU A 115 -25.66 -6.73 3.83
CA GLU A 115 -26.43 -7.96 4.10
C GLU A 115 -25.88 -9.14 3.31
N THR A 116 -25.62 -8.93 2.01
CA THR A 116 -24.99 -9.95 1.16
C THR A 116 -23.62 -10.32 1.69
N LYS A 117 -22.81 -9.32 2.08
CA LYS A 117 -21.50 -9.55 2.68
C LYS A 117 -21.60 -10.41 3.94
N ARG A 118 -22.56 -10.12 4.83
CA ARG A 118 -22.79 -10.90 6.05
C ARG A 118 -23.19 -12.34 5.74
N ARG A 119 -24.15 -12.54 4.85
CA ARG A 119 -24.61 -13.87 4.42
C ARG A 119 -23.48 -14.72 3.84
N VAL A 120 -22.65 -14.14 2.97
CA VAL A 120 -21.50 -14.84 2.37
C VAL A 120 -20.47 -15.21 3.43
N GLN A 121 -20.23 -14.34 4.42
CA GLN A 121 -19.32 -14.64 5.52
C GLN A 121 -19.86 -15.76 6.41
N GLU A 122 -21.14 -15.73 6.78
CA GLU A 122 -21.80 -16.79 7.56
C GLU A 122 -21.72 -18.14 6.84
N TRP A 123 -22.05 -18.17 5.54
CA TRP A 123 -21.90 -19.35 4.69
C TRP A 123 -20.45 -19.85 4.65
N TYR A 124 -19.48 -18.97 4.39
CA TYR A 124 -18.06 -19.33 4.31
C TYR A 124 -17.57 -19.96 5.63
N PHE A 125 -17.91 -19.36 6.77
CA PHE A 125 -17.50 -19.89 8.07
C PHE A 125 -18.17 -21.22 8.39
N ALA A 126 -19.43 -21.43 7.98
CA ALA A 126 -20.09 -22.73 8.12
C ALA A 126 -19.38 -23.81 7.30
N VAL A 127 -19.01 -23.53 6.05
CA VAL A 127 -18.26 -24.45 5.18
C VAL A 127 -16.88 -24.75 5.76
N VAL A 128 -16.14 -23.74 6.21
CA VAL A 128 -14.81 -23.92 6.84
C VAL A 128 -14.91 -24.78 8.10
N ALA A 129 -15.91 -24.56 8.94
CA ALA A 129 -16.10 -25.36 10.16
C ALA A 129 -16.39 -26.84 9.82
N ALA A 130 -17.28 -27.09 8.87
CA ALA A 130 -17.59 -28.44 8.38
C ALA A 130 -16.36 -29.11 7.77
N TYR A 131 -15.60 -28.38 6.95
CA TYR A 131 -14.35 -28.85 6.35
C TYR A 131 -13.31 -29.25 7.42
N LEU A 132 -13.11 -28.42 8.44
CA LEU A 132 -12.15 -28.68 9.51
C LEU A 132 -12.57 -29.88 10.38
N ALA A 133 -13.87 -30.11 10.57
CA ALA A 133 -14.37 -31.31 11.22
C ALA A 133 -14.08 -32.56 10.38
N ALA A 134 -14.45 -32.54 9.09
CA ALA A 134 -14.23 -33.63 8.16
C ALA A 134 -12.73 -33.96 7.99
N SER A 135 -11.89 -32.94 7.81
CA SER A 135 -10.44 -33.05 7.68
C SER A 135 -9.79 -33.69 8.91
N ARG A 136 -10.25 -33.38 10.12
CA ARG A 136 -9.76 -34.02 11.35
C ARG A 136 -10.11 -35.50 11.40
N ALA A 137 -11.35 -35.87 11.10
CA ALA A 137 -11.79 -37.26 11.05
C ALA A 137 -11.04 -38.06 9.96
N TYR A 138 -10.87 -37.46 8.78
CA TYR A 138 -10.14 -38.05 7.66
C TYR A 138 -8.67 -38.31 8.01
N ARG A 139 -7.99 -37.33 8.63
CA ARG A 139 -6.61 -37.50 9.11
C ARG A 139 -6.47 -38.47 10.28
N ALA A 140 -7.53 -38.73 11.02
CA ALA A 140 -7.58 -39.77 12.05
C ALA A 140 -7.78 -41.18 11.47
N GLY A 141 -7.93 -41.33 10.14
CA GLY A 141 -8.03 -42.61 9.45
C GLY A 141 -9.43 -42.99 9.00
N GLN A 142 -10.44 -42.15 9.20
CA GLN A 142 -11.79 -42.37 8.67
C GLN A 142 -11.85 -41.90 7.22
N LEU A 143 -11.63 -42.81 6.27
CA LEU A 143 -11.50 -42.44 4.85
C LEU A 143 -12.84 -42.12 4.18
N ASP A 144 -13.97 -42.61 4.72
CA ASP A 144 -15.31 -42.44 4.16
C ASP A 144 -16.02 -41.15 4.61
N VAL A 145 -15.26 -40.19 5.16
CA VAL A 145 -15.82 -38.93 5.63
C VAL A 145 -16.23 -38.05 4.45
N VAL A 146 -17.48 -37.61 4.44
CA VAL A 146 -18.02 -36.72 3.41
C VAL A 146 -17.56 -35.28 3.66
N PHE A 147 -16.91 -34.69 2.67
CA PHE A 147 -16.50 -33.29 2.70
C PHE A 147 -17.62 -32.37 2.20
N PRO A 148 -17.71 -31.13 2.71
CA PRO A 148 -18.69 -30.18 2.23
C PRO A 148 -18.48 -29.87 0.74
N SER A 149 -19.59 -29.58 0.05
CA SER A 149 -19.57 -29.30 -1.39
C SER A 149 -18.61 -28.17 -1.75
N GLY A 150 -17.87 -28.34 -2.87
CA GLY A 150 -16.87 -27.38 -3.33
C GLY A 150 -15.54 -27.41 -2.56
N THR A 151 -15.32 -28.43 -1.72
CA THR A 151 -14.04 -28.66 -1.04
C THR A 151 -13.47 -30.04 -1.36
N TYR A 152 -12.16 -30.20 -1.24
CA TYR A 152 -11.44 -31.45 -1.54
C TYR A 152 -10.76 -32.00 -0.28
N PRO A 153 -10.72 -33.34 -0.10
CA PRO A 153 -10.01 -33.95 1.00
C PRO A 153 -8.53 -33.52 0.99
N PRO A 154 -7.92 -33.26 2.17
CA PRO A 154 -6.51 -32.92 2.24
C PRO A 154 -5.66 -34.14 1.85
N SER A 155 -4.51 -33.91 1.21
CA SER A 155 -3.58 -35.01 0.95
C SER A 155 -3.09 -35.64 2.27
N LEU A 156 -3.13 -36.96 2.34
CA LEU A 156 -2.46 -37.72 3.40
C LEU A 156 -1.03 -37.99 2.97
N PRO A 157 -0.04 -37.87 3.87
CA PRO A 157 1.30 -38.33 3.57
C PRO A 157 1.24 -39.84 3.27
N VAL A 158 1.84 -40.25 2.15
CA VAL A 158 2.04 -41.66 1.83
C VAL A 158 2.89 -42.24 2.95
N ARG A 159 2.32 -43.10 3.78
CA ARG A 159 3.12 -43.89 4.72
C ARG A 159 3.83 -44.99 3.90
N PRO A 160 5.13 -45.24 4.14
CA PRO A 160 5.83 -46.37 3.54
C PRO A 160 5.20 -47.70 3.98
#